data_AF-A0A7K2X226-F1
#
_entry.id   AF-A0A7K2X226-F1
#
_cell.length_a   1.000
_cell.length_b   1.000
_cell.length_c   1.000
_cell.angle_alpha   90.00
_cell.angle_beta   90.00
_cell.angle_gamma   90.00
#
_symmetry.space_group_name_H-M   'P 1'
#
loop_
_entity.id
_entity.type
_entity.pdbx_description
1 polymer ?
#
loop_
_entity_poly.entity_id
_entity_poly.type
_entity_poly.pdbx_seq_one_letter_code
_entity_poly.pdbx_strand_id
1 'polypeptide(L)'
;MTTATEDAAVAARRATVADLRDKGRSIRSIAEELKISKDVVHRDIKALSRDTATPSDQDRRAPVAPDAPDVALPPATPVSRLADLSRDTPAPAATPPATPAVPCLTVPLDPALLTDLATLTRNGTSPEAALRYALSQAAGLYRQAWDAGLYPPDVNPVTSRHQYVPYQPPEQQP
;
A
#
# COMPACT_ATOMS: atom_id res chain seq x y z
N MET A 1 39.79 -17.97 -4.45
CA MET A 1 39.75 -17.25 -5.75
C MET A 1 38.60 -17.68 -6.67
N THR A 2 37.74 -18.65 -6.30
CA THR A 2 36.63 -19.14 -7.13
C THR A 2 35.39 -18.23 -7.16
N THR A 3 35.25 -17.32 -6.20
CA THR A 3 34.03 -16.51 -6.01
C THR A 3 33.75 -15.55 -7.17
N ALA A 4 34.77 -14.92 -7.74
CA ALA A 4 34.58 -13.95 -8.83
C ALA A 4 34.01 -14.58 -10.11
N THR A 5 34.41 -15.82 -10.43
CA THR A 5 33.89 -16.55 -11.59
C THR A 5 32.44 -17.00 -11.36
N GLU A 6 32.12 -17.44 -10.14
CA GLU A 6 30.76 -17.82 -9.76
C GLU A 6 29.81 -16.62 -9.78
N ASP A 7 30.24 -15.45 -9.28
CA ASP A 7 29.46 -14.21 -9.31
C ASP A 7 29.15 -13.76 -10.74
N ALA A 8 30.15 -13.83 -11.64
CA ALA A 8 29.96 -13.51 -13.06
C ALA A 8 28.96 -14.47 -13.73
N ALA A 9 29.01 -15.75 -13.41
CA ALA A 9 28.07 -16.75 -13.93
C ALA A 9 26.63 -16.50 -13.42
N VAL A 10 26.47 -16.09 -12.16
CA VAL A 10 25.17 -15.72 -11.59
C VAL A 10 24.61 -14.46 -12.26
N ALA A 11 25.45 -13.45 -12.51
CA ALA A 11 25.03 -12.23 -13.19
C ALA A 11 24.57 -12.50 -14.63
N ALA A 12 25.32 -13.30 -15.39
CA ALA A 12 24.94 -13.70 -16.74
C ALA A 12 23.59 -14.45 -16.77
N ARG A 13 23.39 -15.39 -15.83
CA ARG A 13 22.11 -16.11 -15.69
C ARG A 13 20.94 -15.17 -15.41
N ARG A 14 21.11 -14.19 -14.51
CA ARG A 14 20.05 -13.21 -14.18
C ARG A 14 19.67 -12.38 -15.41
N ALA A 15 20.64 -11.97 -16.23
CA ALA A 15 20.37 -11.25 -17.47
C ALA A 15 19.52 -12.09 -18.45
N THR A 16 19.80 -13.39 -18.59
CA THR A 16 18.98 -14.29 -19.42
C THR A 16 17.57 -14.48 -18.86
N VAL A 17 17.42 -14.58 -17.54
CA VAL A 17 16.09 -14.68 -16.88
C VAL A 17 15.27 -13.40 -17.14
N ALA A 18 15.89 -12.22 -17.10
CA ALA A 18 15.24 -10.95 -17.41
C ALA A 18 14.73 -10.90 -18.85
N ASP A 19 15.58 -11.21 -19.83
CA ASP A 19 15.22 -11.22 -21.26
C ASP A 19 14.07 -12.19 -21.58
N LEU A 20 14.09 -13.40 -21.02
CA LEU A 20 13.00 -14.36 -21.21
C LEU A 20 11.68 -13.90 -20.57
N ARG A 21 11.75 -13.20 -19.44
CA ARG A 21 10.57 -12.64 -18.78
C ARG A 21 9.97 -11.50 -19.61
N ASP A 22 10.80 -10.63 -20.18
CA ASP A 22 10.34 -9.52 -21.03
C ASP A 22 9.68 -10.04 -22.33
N LYS A 23 10.09 -11.23 -22.79
CA LYS A 23 9.42 -11.98 -23.86
C LYS A 23 8.10 -12.66 -23.45
N GLY A 24 7.65 -12.46 -22.20
CA GLY A 24 6.39 -13.00 -21.68
C GLY A 24 6.42 -14.49 -21.32
N ARG A 25 7.60 -15.12 -21.17
CA ARG A 25 7.70 -16.52 -20.79
C ARG A 25 7.26 -16.73 -19.33
N SER A 26 6.62 -17.87 -19.06
CA SER A 26 6.26 -18.26 -17.70
C SER A 26 7.50 -18.74 -16.92
N ILE A 27 7.48 -18.58 -15.59
CA ILE A 27 8.57 -19.01 -14.68
C ILE A 27 8.92 -20.50 -14.87
N ARG A 28 7.90 -21.35 -15.11
CA ARG A 28 8.09 -22.77 -15.36
C ARG A 28 8.86 -23.01 -16.66
N SER A 29 8.49 -22.32 -17.74
CA SER A 29 9.18 -22.41 -19.03
C SER A 29 10.64 -21.95 -18.93
N ILE A 30 10.90 -20.87 -18.18
CA ILE A 30 12.27 -20.34 -17.96
C ILE A 30 13.12 -21.37 -17.20
N ALA A 31 12.57 -21.99 -16.15
CA ALA A 31 13.25 -22.99 -15.35
C ALA A 31 13.62 -24.24 -16.19
N GLU A 32 12.70 -24.72 -17.04
CA GLU A 32 12.92 -25.85 -17.94
C GLU A 32 13.98 -25.52 -19.02
N GLU A 33 13.93 -24.32 -19.61
CA GLU A 33 14.87 -23.87 -20.64
C GLU A 33 16.30 -23.72 -20.11
N LEU A 34 16.47 -23.16 -18.90
CA LEU A 34 17.77 -22.96 -18.26
C LEU A 34 18.25 -24.18 -17.46
N LYS A 35 17.45 -25.24 -17.36
CA LYS A 35 17.72 -26.44 -16.54
C LYS A 35 18.02 -26.11 -15.07
N ILE A 36 17.28 -25.15 -14.50
CA ILE A 36 17.39 -24.73 -13.10
C ILE A 36 16.06 -24.91 -12.37
N SER A 37 16.08 -24.89 -11.04
CA SER A 37 14.83 -24.99 -10.26
C SER A 37 14.04 -23.69 -10.32
N LYS A 38 12.71 -23.78 -10.15
CA LYS A 38 11.83 -22.60 -10.08
C LYS A 38 12.22 -21.63 -8.96
N ASP A 39 12.72 -22.14 -7.83
CA ASP A 39 13.17 -21.30 -6.71
C ASP A 39 14.35 -20.39 -7.10
N VAL A 40 15.30 -20.92 -7.89
CA VAL A 40 16.42 -20.13 -8.40
C VAL A 40 15.92 -19.00 -9.31
N VAL A 41 14.95 -19.28 -10.19
CA VAL A 41 14.33 -18.26 -11.04
C VAL A 41 13.62 -17.18 -10.20
N HIS A 42 12.84 -17.58 -9.19
CA HIS A 42 12.19 -16.63 -8.28
C HIS A 42 13.20 -15.75 -7.53
N ARG A 43 14.29 -16.34 -7.05
CA ARG A 43 15.37 -15.64 -6.35
C ARG A 43 16.07 -14.63 -7.27
N ASP A 44 16.36 -15.03 -8.50
CA ASP A 44 17.00 -14.17 -9.50
C ASP A 44 16.08 -13.01 -9.93
N ILE A 45 14.78 -13.26 -10.14
CA ILE A 45 13.79 -12.20 -10.39
C ILE A 45 13.72 -11.22 -9.20
N LYS A 46 13.69 -11.74 -7.97
CA LYS A 46 13.65 -10.90 -6.76
C LYS A 46 14.92 -10.06 -6.61
N ALA A 47 16.09 -10.59 -6.99
CA ALA A 47 17.33 -9.84 -6.98
C ALA A 47 17.30 -8.69 -7.99
N LEU A 48 16.87 -8.97 -9.23
CA LEU A 48 16.72 -7.95 -10.27
C LEU A 48 15.77 -6.82 -9.84
N SER A 49 14.65 -7.14 -9.19
CA SER A 49 13.73 -6.11 -8.67
C SER A 49 14.35 -5.24 -7.57
N ARG A 50 15.29 -5.76 -6.76
CA ARG A 50 16.02 -4.94 -5.77
C ARG A 50 17.05 -4.04 -6.44
N ASP A 51 17.74 -4.56 -7.44
CA ASP A 51 18.76 -3.81 -8.17
C ASP A 51 18.12 -2.62 -8.93
N THR A 52 16.92 -2.80 -9.49
CA THR A 52 16.16 -1.69 -10.10
C THR A 52 15.55 -0.73 -9.07
N ALA A 53 15.20 -1.22 -7.87
CA ALA A 53 14.57 -0.42 -6.82
C ALA A 53 15.57 0.43 -6.03
N THR A 54 16.87 0.20 -6.19
CA THR A 54 17.92 1.04 -5.62
C THR A 54 18.36 2.04 -6.69
N PRO A 55 17.73 3.22 -6.82
CA PRO A 55 18.25 4.24 -7.71
C PRO A 55 19.69 4.55 -7.29
N SER A 56 20.65 4.47 -8.23
CA SER A 56 22.05 4.83 -8.02
C SER A 56 22.28 6.32 -7.68
N ASP A 57 21.22 7.05 -7.36
CA ASP A 57 21.21 8.46 -6.96
C ASP A 57 21.39 8.64 -5.44
N GLN A 58 21.90 7.62 -4.73
CA GLN A 58 22.34 7.77 -3.33
C GLN A 58 23.76 8.32 -3.18
N ASP A 59 24.53 8.43 -4.28
CA ASP A 59 25.82 9.14 -4.27
C ASP A 59 25.67 10.66 -4.45
N ARG A 60 24.44 11.14 -4.67
CA ARG A 60 24.10 12.55 -4.41
C ARG A 60 23.90 12.73 -2.91
N ARG A 61 25.03 12.71 -2.19
CA ARG A 61 25.14 13.28 -0.86
C ARG A 61 24.43 14.63 -0.87
N ALA A 62 23.33 14.74 -0.15
CA ALA A 62 22.62 16.01 0.00
C ALA A 62 23.64 17.07 0.41
N PRO A 63 23.68 18.26 -0.24
CA PRO A 63 24.43 19.37 0.31
C PRO A 63 23.96 19.53 1.76
N VAL A 64 24.92 19.56 2.67
CA VAL A 64 24.71 19.82 4.10
C VAL A 64 23.71 20.95 4.22
N ALA A 65 22.50 20.65 4.72
CA ALA A 65 21.47 21.65 4.87
C ALA A 65 22.02 22.75 5.79
N PRO A 66 21.98 24.03 5.39
CA PRO A 66 22.19 25.11 6.34
C PRO A 66 21.11 25.01 7.43
N ASP A 67 21.51 25.26 8.67
CA ASP A 67 20.67 25.19 9.87
C ASP A 67 19.24 25.68 9.59
N ALA A 68 18.29 24.75 9.70
CA ALA A 68 16.89 25.09 9.62
C ALA A 68 16.55 26.05 10.77
N PRO A 69 15.88 27.19 10.51
CA PRO A 69 15.40 28.03 11.59
C PRO A 69 14.40 27.24 12.45
N ASP A 70 14.54 27.41 13.76
CA ASP A 70 13.65 26.91 14.80
C ASP A 70 12.25 27.49 14.61
N VAL A 71 11.44 26.85 13.77
CA VAL A 71 10.03 27.20 13.58
C VAL A 71 9.26 26.55 14.72
N ALA A 72 9.04 27.32 15.78
CA ALA A 72 8.16 26.97 16.87
C ALA A 72 6.78 26.58 16.33
N LEU A 73 6.40 25.31 16.50
CA LEU A 73 5.04 24.86 16.20
C LEU A 73 4.04 25.68 17.05
N PRO A 74 2.97 26.23 16.46
CA PRO A 74 1.93 26.88 17.22
C PRO A 74 1.23 25.87 18.16
N PRO A 75 0.82 26.29 19.36
CA PRO A 75 0.11 25.41 20.29
C PRO A 75 -1.21 24.94 19.68
N ALA A 76 -1.44 23.62 19.71
CA ALA A 76 -2.66 23.00 19.22
C ALA A 76 -3.89 23.57 19.94
N THR A 77 -4.79 24.18 19.17
CA THR A 77 -6.10 24.63 19.66
C THR A 77 -6.99 23.41 19.93
N PRO A 78 -7.67 23.33 21.09
CA PRO A 78 -8.61 22.25 21.36
C PRO A 78 -9.84 22.39 20.45
N VAL A 79 -10.16 21.32 19.72
CA VAL A 79 -11.35 21.24 18.87
C VAL A 79 -12.58 21.08 19.76
N SER A 80 -13.44 22.10 19.78
CA SER A 80 -14.72 22.07 20.48
C SER A 80 -15.63 20.96 19.94
N ARG A 81 -16.09 20.09 20.85
CA ARG A 81 -17.15 19.12 20.59
C ARG A 81 -18.46 19.85 20.30
N LEU A 82 -18.98 19.67 19.09
CA LEU A 82 -20.37 20.03 18.76
C LEU A 82 -21.29 18.96 19.33
N ALA A 83 -21.92 19.31 20.45
CA ALA A 83 -23.11 18.66 20.97
C ALA A 83 -24.37 19.17 20.24
N ASP A 84 -25.36 18.29 20.18
CA ASP A 84 -26.78 18.54 19.93
C ASP A 84 -27.22 19.18 18.60
N LEU A 85 -27.61 18.29 17.67
CA LEU A 85 -28.72 18.56 16.77
C LEU A 85 -29.84 17.54 17.06
N SER A 86 -30.62 17.84 18.10
CA SER A 86 -32.02 17.41 18.20
C SER A 86 -32.83 18.16 17.14
N ARG A 87 -33.43 17.44 16.20
CA ARG A 87 -34.52 17.98 15.37
C ARG A 87 -35.65 16.97 15.31
N ASP A 88 -36.82 17.45 15.76
CA ASP A 88 -38.11 16.78 15.83
C ASP A 88 -38.51 16.03 14.56
N THR A 89 -39.08 14.85 14.78
CA THR A 89 -39.65 13.94 13.78
C THR A 89 -41.18 14.04 13.82
N PRO A 90 -41.87 14.36 12.71
CA PRO A 90 -43.28 14.01 12.52
C PRO A 90 -43.44 12.54 12.05
N ALA A 91 -44.50 11.89 12.52
CA ALA A 91 -44.85 10.47 12.36
C ALA A 91 -45.23 10.04 10.90
N PRO A 92 -45.21 8.72 10.58
CA PRO A 92 -44.66 8.22 9.30
C PRO A 92 -45.70 7.88 8.23
N ALA A 93 -45.32 8.12 6.97
CA ALA A 93 -45.78 7.33 5.82
C ALA A 93 -44.78 6.17 5.61
N ALA A 94 -45.30 4.97 5.35
CA ALA A 94 -44.59 3.68 5.32
C ALA A 94 -43.15 3.76 4.73
N THR A 95 -42.16 3.61 5.61
CA THR A 95 -40.73 3.64 5.27
C THR A 95 -40.30 2.30 4.66
N PRO A 96 -39.63 2.29 3.49
CA PRO A 96 -38.98 1.09 2.99
C PRO A 96 -37.90 0.59 3.98
N PRO A 97 -37.58 -0.72 4.01
CA PRO A 97 -36.59 -1.26 4.93
C PRO A 97 -35.25 -0.54 4.76
N ALA A 98 -34.78 0.10 5.83
CA ALA A 98 -33.53 0.82 5.85
C ALA A 98 -32.36 -0.17 5.69
N THR A 99 -31.74 -0.17 4.51
CA THR A 99 -30.45 -0.83 4.29
C THR A 99 -29.45 -0.29 5.31
N PRO A 100 -28.77 -1.14 6.10
CA PRO A 100 -27.79 -0.67 7.07
C PRO A 100 -26.70 0.10 6.33
N ALA A 101 -26.58 1.40 6.64
CA ALA A 101 -25.53 2.23 6.09
C ALA A 101 -24.19 1.67 6.57
N VAL A 102 -23.35 1.28 5.61
CA VAL A 102 -21.97 0.87 5.90
C VAL A 102 -21.30 2.04 6.61
N PRO A 103 -20.67 1.84 7.79
CA PRO A 103 -19.96 2.91 8.47
C PRO A 103 -18.82 3.40 7.57
N CYS A 104 -19.01 4.56 6.95
CA CYS A 104 -17.99 5.24 6.18
C CYS A 104 -17.08 5.98 7.17
N LEU A 105 -15.78 5.69 7.15
CA LEU A 105 -14.79 6.51 7.85
C LEU A 105 -14.80 7.92 7.21
N THR A 106 -15.28 8.90 7.96
CA THR A 106 -15.18 10.32 7.58
C THR A 106 -13.88 10.88 8.14
N VAL A 107 -12.94 11.21 7.26
CA VAL A 107 -11.72 11.92 7.61
C VAL A 107 -11.94 13.41 7.35
N PRO A 108 -11.78 14.29 8.35
CA PRO A 108 -11.88 15.73 8.13
C PRO A 108 -10.75 16.18 7.19
N LEU A 109 -11.10 17.00 6.18
CA LEU A 109 -10.13 17.61 5.27
C LEU A 109 -9.50 18.81 5.96
N ASP A 110 -8.27 18.66 6.46
CA ASP A 110 -7.49 19.77 6.98
C ASP A 110 -6.67 20.49 5.86
N PRO A 111 -6.19 21.72 6.11
CA PRO A 111 -5.43 22.48 5.11
C PRO A 111 -4.12 21.81 4.65
N ALA A 112 -3.50 21.01 5.52
CA ALA A 112 -2.26 20.31 5.20
C ALA A 112 -2.53 19.18 4.19
N LEU A 113 -3.57 18.38 4.45
CA LEU A 113 -4.03 17.32 3.56
C LEU A 113 -4.40 17.87 2.18
N LEU A 114 -5.06 19.03 2.12
CA LEU A 114 -5.36 19.68 0.83
C LEU A 114 -4.09 20.08 0.06
N THR A 115 -3.05 20.54 0.78
CA THR A 115 -1.75 20.90 0.19
C THR A 115 -1.02 19.69 -0.37
N ASP A 116 -1.01 18.58 0.38
CA ASP A 116 -0.43 17.32 -0.06
C ASP A 116 -1.18 16.76 -1.28
N LEU A 117 -2.51 16.83 -1.27
CA LEU A 117 -3.35 16.38 -2.37
C LEU A 117 -3.14 17.23 -3.62
N ALA A 118 -2.98 18.55 -3.49
CA ALA A 118 -2.58 19.43 -4.58
C ALA A 118 -1.20 19.05 -5.15
N THR A 119 -0.25 18.67 -4.29
CA THR A 119 1.08 18.22 -4.70
C THR A 119 1.01 16.90 -5.49
N LEU A 120 0.24 15.92 -5.01
CA LEU A 120 0.08 14.63 -5.67
C LEU A 120 -0.66 14.71 -7.02
N THR A 121 -1.59 15.66 -7.14
CA THR A 121 -2.40 15.83 -8.35
C THR A 121 -1.72 16.69 -9.42
N ARG A 122 -0.60 17.36 -9.09
CA ARG A 122 0.17 18.21 -10.01
C ARG A 122 0.62 17.51 -11.29
N ASN A 123 0.76 16.19 -11.26
CA ASN A 123 1.17 15.36 -12.40
C ASN A 123 -0.02 14.84 -13.23
N GLY A 124 -1.21 15.42 -13.09
CA GLY A 124 -2.41 15.02 -13.83
C GLY A 124 -3.12 13.78 -13.28
N THR A 125 -2.72 13.31 -12.10
CA THR A 125 -3.43 12.23 -11.39
C THR A 125 -4.69 12.81 -10.74
N SER A 126 -5.82 12.10 -10.81
CA SER A 126 -7.04 12.56 -10.16
C SER A 126 -6.90 12.49 -8.62
N PRO A 127 -7.56 13.39 -7.87
CA PRO A 127 -7.59 13.35 -6.40
C PRO A 127 -7.94 11.97 -5.83
N GLU A 128 -8.93 11.32 -6.43
CA GLU A 128 -9.40 10.00 -6.01
C GLU A 128 -8.35 8.91 -6.24
N ALA A 129 -7.66 8.94 -7.39
CA ALA A 129 -6.57 8.00 -7.67
C ALA A 129 -5.39 8.21 -6.73
N ALA A 130 -5.05 9.46 -6.41
CA ALA A 130 -4.00 9.79 -5.44
C ALA A 130 -4.35 9.27 -4.04
N LEU A 131 -5.59 9.45 -3.58
CA LEU A 131 -6.07 8.93 -2.30
C LEU A 131 -6.07 7.41 -2.25
N ARG A 132 -6.58 6.73 -3.29
CA ARG A 132 -6.52 5.26 -3.39
C ARG A 132 -5.09 4.75 -3.31
N TYR A 133 -4.17 5.38 -4.03
CA TYR A 133 -2.77 5.02 -4.02
C TYR A 133 -2.15 5.21 -2.64
N ALA A 134 -2.34 6.38 -2.02
CA ALA A 134 -1.83 6.67 -0.68
C ALA A 134 -2.35 5.67 0.37
N LEU A 135 -3.66 5.36 0.35
CA LEU A 135 -4.25 4.36 1.24
C LEU A 135 -3.70 2.96 0.99
N SER A 136 -3.47 2.58 -0.27
CA SER A 136 -2.88 1.28 -0.59
C SER A 136 -1.45 1.14 -0.07
N GLN A 137 -0.66 2.21 -0.16
CA GLN A 137 0.70 2.27 0.37
C GLN A 137 0.69 2.22 1.90
N ALA A 138 -0.17 3.01 2.55
CA ALA A 138 -0.33 3.01 4.00
C ALA A 138 -0.74 1.63 4.52
N ALA A 139 -1.73 0.98 3.90
CA ALA A 139 -2.15 -0.37 4.25
C ALA A 139 -1.03 -1.41 4.06
N GLY A 140 -0.24 -1.28 2.99
CA GLY A 140 0.91 -2.12 2.73
C GLY A 140 2.00 -1.99 3.80
N LEU A 141 2.39 -0.75 4.13
CA LEU A 141 3.36 -0.46 5.19
C LEU A 141 2.89 -0.96 6.55
N TYR A 142 1.61 -0.76 6.85
CA TYR A 142 1.03 -1.22 8.10
C TYR A 142 1.06 -2.75 8.21
N ARG A 143 0.77 -3.47 7.12
CA ARG A 143 0.91 -4.93 7.07
C ARG A 143 2.36 -5.38 7.26
N GLN A 144 3.32 -4.70 6.63
CA GLN A 144 4.74 -5.03 6.79
C GLN A 144 5.23 -4.79 8.22
N ALA A 145 4.82 -3.67 8.84
CA ALA A 145 5.09 -3.40 10.25
C ALA A 145 4.48 -4.50 11.14
N TRP A 146 3.27 -4.95 10.80
CA TRP A 146 2.60 -6.07 11.45
C TRP A 146 3.42 -7.36 11.39
N ASP A 147 3.85 -7.75 10.20
CA ASP A 147 4.64 -8.97 9.98
C ASP A 147 6.00 -8.91 10.69
N ALA A 148 6.53 -7.70 10.90
CA ALA A 148 7.75 -7.44 11.65
C ALA A 148 7.55 -7.38 13.18
N GLY A 149 6.31 -7.51 13.68
CA GLY A 149 6.00 -7.38 15.11
C GLY A 149 6.05 -5.94 15.63
N LEU A 150 6.03 -4.95 14.74
CA LEU A 150 5.99 -3.53 15.06
C LEU A 150 4.54 -3.05 15.04
N TYR A 151 3.84 -3.20 16.16
CA TYR A 151 2.50 -2.67 16.37
C TYR A 151 2.50 -1.72 17.58
N PRO A 152 1.61 -0.71 17.61
CA PRO A 152 1.49 0.15 18.77
C PRO A 152 1.21 -0.70 20.03
N PRO A 153 1.85 -0.40 21.16
CA PRO A 153 1.49 -1.03 22.43
C PRO A 153 -0.02 -0.80 22.67
N ASP A 154 -0.68 -1.82 23.23
CA ASP A 154 -2.13 -1.86 23.54
C ASP A 154 -3.08 -2.04 22.35
N VAL A 155 -2.60 -2.04 21.10
CA VAL A 155 -3.41 -2.42 19.93
C VAL A 155 -3.15 -3.88 19.62
N ASN A 156 -3.75 -4.78 20.41
CA ASN A 156 -3.83 -6.17 19.99
C ASN A 156 -4.71 -6.24 18.75
N PRO A 157 -4.21 -6.77 17.62
CA PRO A 157 -5.05 -6.97 16.45
C PRO A 157 -6.12 -7.96 16.84
N VAL A 158 -7.37 -7.51 16.87
CA VAL A 158 -8.47 -8.45 16.74
C VAL A 158 -8.39 -8.94 15.31
N THR A 159 -7.63 -10.02 15.10
CA THR A 159 -7.62 -10.74 13.84
C THR A 159 -8.93 -11.51 13.81
N SER A 160 -10.04 -10.80 13.61
CA SER A 160 -11.33 -11.42 13.34
C SER A 160 -11.12 -12.23 12.07
N ARG A 161 -11.02 -13.56 12.21
CA ARG A 161 -11.14 -14.49 11.10
C ARG A 161 -12.55 -14.29 10.56
N HIS A 162 -12.73 -13.30 9.67
CA HIS A 162 -13.96 -13.17 8.92
C HIS A 162 -14.09 -14.44 8.11
N GLN A 163 -14.95 -15.34 8.58
CA GLN A 163 -15.41 -16.46 7.80
C GLN A 163 -16.20 -15.85 6.65
N TYR A 164 -15.57 -15.75 5.48
CA TYR A 164 -16.28 -15.48 4.25
C TYR A 164 -17.20 -16.68 4.01
N VAL A 165 -18.47 -16.56 4.39
CA VAL A 165 -19.50 -17.46 3.91
C VAL A 165 -19.83 -16.98 2.49
N PRO A 166 -19.61 -17.79 1.44
CA PRO A 166 -20.02 -17.44 0.10
C PRO A 166 -21.52 -17.10 0.08
N TYR A 167 -21.87 -15.98 -0.55
CA TYR A 167 -23.28 -15.61 -0.73
C TYR A 167 -24.02 -16.74 -1.44
N GLN A 168 -25.00 -17.35 -0.77
CA GLN A 168 -25.96 -18.26 -1.40
C GLN A 168 -27.19 -17.45 -1.80
N PRO A 169 -27.53 -17.36 -3.10
CA PRO A 169 -28.77 -16.73 -3.52
C PRO A 169 -29.96 -17.54 -2.96
N PRO A 170 -31.05 -16.87 -2.53
CA PRO A 170 -32.24 -17.57 -2.06
C PRO A 170 -32.84 -18.41 -3.19
N GLU A 171 -33.05 -19.70 -2.94
CA GLU A 171 -33.80 -20.57 -3.84
C GLU A 171 -35.22 -20.02 -3.96
N GLN A 172 -35.63 -19.68 -5.19
CA GLN A 172 -37.01 -19.32 -5.49
C GLN A 172 -37.87 -20.57 -5.30
N GLN A 173 -38.67 -20.61 -4.23
CA GLN A 173 -39.69 -21.64 -4.07
C GLN A 173 -40.79 -21.44 -5.14
N PRO A 174 -41.17 -22.51 -5.88
CA PRO A 174 -42.25 -22.46 -6.86
C PRO A 174 -43.64 -22.36 -6.23
#